data_AF-W4H302-F1
#
_entry.id   AF-W4H302-F1
#
_cell.length_a   1.000
_cell.length_b   1.000
_cell.length_c   1.000
_cell.angle_alpha   90.00
_cell.angle_beta   90.00
_cell.angle_gamma   90.00
#
_symmetry.space_group_name_H-M   'P 1'
#
loop_
_entity.id
_entity.type
_entity.pdbx_description
1 polymer ?
#
loop_
_entity_poly.entity_id
_entity_poly.type
_entity_poly.pdbx_seq_one_letter_code
_entity_poly.pdbx_strand_id
1 'polypeptide(L)'
;MKVVMNDRWAMEALHALQHRNPARLKAVFRENPDARINTVVLKRPGGAPFDFAGEGFFDGRAAAWAPTSFDVVKHGDTLVILALRQNDPACASVLVEAGANLQLTNVDYESGISLAWGAYLSLTAAKTKASSALTPHKAAYDALFTHIYPQLQEYHNQIKANVRAELVTLYTTHAPDRLDKIDSQITAFYGNEADLVAKVRAKYSSD
;
A
#
# COMPACT_ATOMS: atom_id res chain seq x y z
N MET A 1 7.93 16.93 36.50
CA MET A 1 6.86 16.10 35.93
C MET A 1 6.79 16.44 34.45
N LYS A 2 7.38 15.63 33.56
CA LYS A 2 7.26 15.85 32.11
C LYS A 2 5.79 15.62 31.77
N VAL A 3 5.08 16.68 31.39
CA VAL A 3 3.77 16.57 30.77
C VAL A 3 3.97 15.63 29.58
N VAL A 4 3.31 14.48 29.60
CA VAL A 4 3.17 13.62 28.43
C VAL A 4 2.47 14.50 27.41
N MET A 5 3.23 15.15 26.52
CA MET A 5 2.64 15.68 25.29
C MET A 5 2.14 14.43 24.58
N ASN A 6 0.85 14.11 24.73
CA ASN A 6 0.19 13.23 23.79
C ASN A 6 0.58 13.71 22.40
N ASP A 7 0.96 12.77 21.54
CA ASP A 7 1.37 12.97 20.17
C ASP A 7 0.22 13.64 19.38
N ARG A 8 -0.03 14.93 19.61
CA ARG A 8 -1.18 15.68 19.07
C ARG A 8 -1.19 15.67 17.54
N TRP A 9 0.00 15.53 16.95
CA TRP A 9 0.17 15.34 15.52
C TRP A 9 -0.58 14.12 14.99
N ALA A 10 -0.65 13.03 15.76
CA ALA A 10 -1.26 11.77 15.34
C ALA A 10 -2.78 11.92 15.20
N MET A 11 -3.45 12.47 16.21
CA MET A 11 -4.87 12.80 16.15
C MET A 11 -5.18 13.76 15.01
N GLU A 12 -4.37 14.82 14.85
CA GLU A 12 -4.57 15.81 13.79
C GLU A 12 -4.32 15.24 12.39
N ALA A 13 -3.36 14.33 12.23
CA ALA A 13 -3.11 13.61 10.99
C ALA A 13 -4.25 12.65 10.66
N LEU A 14 -4.76 11.89 11.64
CA LEU A 14 -5.91 11.01 11.46
C LEU A 14 -7.17 11.81 11.09
N HIS A 15 -7.43 12.95 11.74
CA HIS A 15 -8.52 13.86 11.37
C HIS A 15 -8.36 14.42 9.95
N ALA A 16 -7.15 14.81 9.57
CA ALA A 16 -6.89 15.29 8.22
C ALA A 16 -7.13 14.20 7.17
N LEU A 17 -6.74 12.95 7.43
CA LEU A 17 -7.05 11.80 6.57
C LEU A 17 -8.55 11.52 6.51
N GLN A 18 -9.23 11.51 7.66
CA GLN A 18 -10.69 11.31 7.74
C GLN A 18 -11.45 12.32 6.87
N HIS A 19 -10.98 13.56 6.81
CA HIS A 19 -11.58 14.63 6.02
C HIS A 19 -10.97 14.80 4.62
N ARG A 20 -10.07 13.90 4.19
CA ARG A 20 -9.34 13.99 2.90
C ARG A 20 -8.73 15.38 2.67
N ASN A 21 -8.11 15.94 3.72
CA ASN A 21 -7.59 17.30 3.75
C ASN A 21 -6.05 17.30 3.67
N PRO A 22 -5.48 17.27 2.45
CA PRO A 22 -4.01 17.25 2.26
C PRO A 22 -3.35 18.54 2.77
N ALA A 23 -4.04 19.68 2.70
CA ALA A 23 -3.49 20.95 3.18
C ALA A 23 -3.28 20.94 4.69
N ARG A 24 -4.27 20.44 5.46
CA ARG A 24 -4.12 20.29 6.91
C ARG A 24 -3.08 19.23 7.25
N LEU A 25 -3.08 18.09 6.55
CA LEU A 25 -2.08 17.05 6.77
C LEU A 25 -0.66 17.58 6.57
N LYS A 26 -0.45 18.40 5.54
CA LYS A 26 0.84 19.06 5.26
C LYS A 26 1.22 20.07 6.35
N ALA A 27 0.24 20.80 6.90
CA ALA A 27 0.48 21.70 8.02
C ALA A 27 0.92 20.94 9.28
N VAL A 28 0.27 19.80 9.60
CA VAL A 28 0.61 18.98 10.77
C VAL A 28 2.09 18.58 10.77
N PHE A 29 2.62 18.09 9.64
CA PHE A 29 4.03 17.67 9.54
C PHE A 29 5.02 18.84 9.46
N ARG A 30 4.56 20.05 9.08
CA ARG A 30 5.39 21.26 9.17
C ARG A 30 5.47 21.81 10.59
N GLU A 31 4.34 21.76 11.31
CA GLU A 31 4.23 22.21 12.70
C GLU A 31 4.94 21.26 13.66
N ASN A 32 5.01 19.96 13.33
CA ASN A 32 5.60 18.92 14.16
C ASN A 32 6.68 18.14 13.38
N PRO A 33 7.91 18.66 13.27
CA PRO A 33 8.99 17.98 12.56
C PRO A 33 9.42 16.67 13.21
N ASP A 34 9.17 16.50 14.51
CA ASP A 34 9.43 15.26 15.25
C ASP A 34 8.32 14.20 15.08
N ALA A 35 7.30 14.47 14.26
CA ALA A 35 6.22 13.55 13.99
C ALA A 35 6.76 12.22 13.45
N ARG A 36 6.39 11.13 14.11
CA ARG A 36 6.84 9.77 13.75
C ARG A 36 5.99 9.24 12.62
N ILE A 37 6.16 9.78 11.41
CA ILE A 37 5.34 9.51 10.22
C ILE A 37 5.21 8.03 9.86
N ASN A 38 6.22 7.23 10.22
CA ASN A 38 6.29 5.78 10.01
C ASN A 38 5.69 4.96 11.15
N THR A 39 4.93 5.59 12.05
CA THR A 39 4.17 4.87 13.08
C THR A 39 3.18 3.92 12.42
N VAL A 40 2.93 2.79 13.07
CA VAL A 40 2.02 1.76 12.58
C VAL A 40 0.79 1.64 13.47
N VAL A 41 -0.32 1.24 12.87
CA VAL A 41 -1.57 0.96 13.56
C VAL A 41 -1.44 -0.31 14.41
N LEU A 42 -1.77 -0.21 15.68
CA LEU A 42 -1.79 -1.33 16.62
C LEU A 42 -3.22 -1.79 16.85
N LYS A 43 -3.48 -3.08 16.69
CA LYS A 43 -4.77 -3.66 17.07
C LYS A 43 -4.76 -3.95 18.56
N ARG A 44 -5.71 -3.39 19.32
CA ARG A 44 -5.81 -3.61 20.78
C ARG A 44 -7.00 -4.53 21.13
N PRO A 45 -6.85 -5.49 22.06
CA PRO A 45 -7.97 -6.29 22.55
C PRO A 45 -8.84 -5.46 23.53
N GLY A 46 -10.05 -5.09 23.10
CA GLY A 46 -11.07 -4.37 23.90
C GLY A 46 -11.07 -2.84 23.68
N GLY A 47 -12.27 -2.23 23.63
CA GLY A 47 -12.44 -0.79 23.34
C GLY A 47 -12.36 -0.45 21.85
N ALA A 48 -11.82 0.73 21.52
CA ALA A 48 -11.50 1.10 20.13
C ALA A 48 -10.46 0.09 19.57
N PRO A 49 -10.78 -0.74 18.56
CA PRO A 49 -9.94 -1.81 18.03
C PRO A 49 -8.59 -1.37 17.49
N PHE A 50 -8.39 -0.10 17.12
CA PHE A 50 -7.13 0.38 16.57
C PHE A 50 -6.57 1.59 17.32
N ASP A 51 -5.25 1.63 17.40
CA ASP A 51 -4.46 2.67 18.04
C ASP A 51 -3.37 3.13 17.07
N PHE A 52 -3.16 4.43 16.97
CA PHE A 52 -2.07 5.01 16.20
C PHE A 52 -1.38 6.08 17.03
N ALA A 53 -0.13 5.82 17.40
CA ALA A 53 0.66 6.66 18.31
C ALA A 53 -0.04 6.99 19.65
N GLY A 54 -0.79 6.04 20.21
CA GLY A 54 -1.54 6.25 21.46
C GLY A 54 -2.92 6.89 21.27
N GLU A 55 -3.28 7.26 20.04
CA GLU A 55 -4.63 7.73 19.70
C GLU A 55 -5.48 6.55 19.24
N GLY A 56 -6.47 6.18 20.06
CA GLY A 56 -7.45 5.16 19.72
C GLY A 56 -8.40 5.68 18.64
N PHE A 57 -8.55 4.95 17.54
CA PHE A 57 -9.44 5.33 16.44
C PHE A 57 -10.14 4.11 15.86
N PHE A 58 -11.34 4.34 15.30
CA PHE A 58 -12.25 3.33 14.74
C PHE A 58 -12.74 2.30 15.77
N ASP A 59 -14.06 2.06 15.84
CA ASP A 59 -14.64 0.90 16.54
C ASP A 59 -15.60 0.14 15.65
N GLY A 60 -15.39 -1.17 15.52
CA GLY A 60 -16.26 -2.06 14.74
C GLY A 60 -17.69 -2.06 15.29
N ARG A 61 -17.90 -1.74 16.58
CA ARG A 61 -19.22 -1.46 17.16
C ARG A 61 -19.72 -0.04 16.87
N ALA A 62 -18.81 0.90 16.63
CA ALA A 62 -19.12 2.27 16.25
C ALA A 62 -19.41 2.44 14.75
N ALA A 63 -19.06 1.47 13.90
CA ALA A 63 -19.34 1.50 12.45
C ALA A 63 -20.83 1.73 12.11
N ALA A 64 -21.76 1.44 13.04
CA ALA A 64 -23.19 1.67 12.87
C ALA A 64 -23.62 3.15 13.00
N TRP A 65 -22.81 4.02 13.63
CA TRP A 65 -23.17 5.41 13.91
C TRP A 65 -22.03 6.42 13.74
N ALA A 66 -20.78 5.98 13.60
CA ALA A 66 -19.63 6.80 13.24
C ALA A 66 -19.41 6.79 11.72
N PRO A 67 -18.93 7.89 11.12
CA PRO A 67 -18.60 7.93 9.70
C PRO A 67 -17.61 6.83 9.31
N THR A 68 -17.78 6.24 8.12
CA THR A 68 -17.10 5.04 7.60
C THR A 68 -15.61 5.21 7.30
N SER A 69 -14.97 6.27 7.78
CA SER A 69 -13.53 6.47 7.61
C SER A 69 -12.81 5.37 8.38
N PHE A 70 -11.90 4.66 7.70
CA PHE A 70 -11.09 3.56 8.26
C PHE A 70 -11.78 2.18 8.42
N ASP A 71 -12.88 1.93 7.71
CA ASP A 71 -13.57 0.62 7.70
C ASP A 71 -12.70 -0.58 7.28
N VAL A 72 -11.65 -0.33 6.52
CA VAL A 72 -10.74 -1.34 5.98
C VAL A 72 -9.34 -1.35 6.62
N VAL A 73 -9.19 -0.77 7.80
CA VAL A 73 -7.91 -0.68 8.52
C VAL A 73 -7.42 -2.01 9.05
N LYS A 74 -6.10 -2.19 9.01
CA LYS A 74 -5.42 -3.39 9.45
C LYS A 74 -4.30 -3.07 10.44
N HIS A 75 -3.96 -4.08 11.25
CA HIS A 75 -2.77 -4.00 12.10
C HIS A 75 -1.52 -3.86 11.23
N GLY A 76 -0.64 -2.94 11.61
CA GLY A 76 0.58 -2.64 10.87
C GLY A 76 0.42 -1.57 9.79
N ASP A 77 -0.79 -1.05 9.54
CA ASP A 77 -0.98 0.02 8.58
C ASP A 77 -0.19 1.28 9.00
N THR A 78 0.54 1.89 8.07
CA THR A 78 1.10 3.24 8.24
C THR A 78 0.11 4.29 7.70
N LEU A 79 0.31 5.58 7.98
CA LEU A 79 -0.56 6.63 7.43
C LEU A 79 -0.64 6.59 5.90
N VAL A 80 0.45 6.24 5.22
CA VAL A 80 0.45 6.16 3.76
C VAL A 80 -0.36 4.97 3.27
N ILE A 81 -0.31 3.84 3.97
CA ILE A 81 -1.18 2.68 3.70
C ILE A 81 -2.65 3.06 3.93
N LEU A 82 -2.96 3.74 5.04
CA LEU A 82 -4.32 4.23 5.33
C LEU A 82 -4.88 5.14 4.24
N ALA A 83 -4.07 6.09 3.74
CA ALA A 83 -4.47 6.99 2.66
C ALA A 83 -4.75 6.24 1.35
N LEU A 84 -3.86 5.32 0.96
CA LEU A 84 -3.99 4.55 -0.27
C LEU A 84 -5.18 3.59 -0.24
N ARG A 85 -5.45 2.93 0.90
CA ARG A 85 -6.61 2.05 1.09
C ARG A 85 -7.95 2.77 0.94
N GLN A 86 -7.97 4.06 1.27
CA GLN A 86 -9.16 4.92 1.14
C GLN A 86 -9.26 5.60 -0.23
N ASN A 87 -8.38 5.26 -1.18
CA ASN A 87 -8.29 5.93 -2.47
C ASN A 87 -8.07 7.44 -2.33
N ASP A 88 -7.22 7.86 -1.38
CA ASP A 88 -6.85 9.26 -1.18
C ASP A 88 -5.38 9.53 -1.59
N PRO A 89 -5.10 9.62 -2.91
CA PRO A 89 -3.76 9.88 -3.40
C PRO A 89 -3.23 11.27 -3.05
N ALA A 90 -4.11 12.23 -2.74
CA ALA A 90 -3.70 13.59 -2.39
C ALA A 90 -3.04 13.62 -1.01
N CYS A 91 -3.67 12.99 -0.01
CA CYS A 91 -3.04 12.82 1.29
C CYS A 91 -1.84 11.87 1.24
N ALA A 92 -1.90 10.81 0.43
CA ALA A 92 -0.74 9.93 0.23
C ALA A 92 0.47 10.69 -0.32
N SER A 93 0.27 11.61 -1.26
CA SER A 93 1.34 12.46 -1.81
C SER A 93 1.98 13.33 -0.73
N VAL A 94 1.18 13.95 0.14
CA VAL A 94 1.69 14.74 1.26
C VAL A 94 2.52 13.89 2.22
N LEU A 95 2.10 12.66 2.50
CA LEU A 95 2.84 11.75 3.36
C LEU A 95 4.17 11.33 2.73
N VAL A 96 4.20 11.06 1.43
CA VAL A 96 5.44 10.76 0.71
C VAL A 96 6.38 11.97 0.72
N GLU A 97 5.87 13.18 0.44
CA GLU A 97 6.65 14.43 0.55
C GLU A 97 7.23 14.65 1.96
N ALA A 98 6.51 14.20 2.99
CA ALA A 98 6.96 14.25 4.38
C ALA A 98 7.89 13.09 4.79
N GLY A 99 8.28 12.22 3.87
CA GLY A 99 9.25 11.15 4.11
C GLY A 99 8.66 9.82 4.63
N ALA A 100 7.38 9.57 4.38
CA ALA A 100 6.77 8.28 4.71
C ALA A 100 7.47 7.12 3.97
N ASN A 101 7.80 6.06 4.70
CA ASN A 101 8.43 4.87 4.17
C ASN A 101 7.38 3.97 3.50
N LEU A 102 7.43 3.90 2.17
CA LEU A 102 6.53 3.10 1.35
C LEU A 102 6.78 1.59 1.43
N GLN A 103 7.88 1.14 2.04
CA GLN A 103 8.27 -0.27 2.10
C GLN A 103 7.76 -1.00 3.36
N LEU A 104 7.27 -0.26 4.36
CA LEU A 104 6.72 -0.88 5.56
C LEU A 104 5.46 -1.66 5.22
N THR A 105 5.39 -2.90 5.71
CA THR A 105 4.26 -3.81 5.46
C THR A 105 3.36 -3.95 6.66
N ASN A 106 2.06 -4.05 6.43
CA ASN A 106 1.08 -4.43 7.43
C ASN A 106 1.04 -5.97 7.64
N VAL A 107 0.09 -6.43 8.45
CA VAL A 107 -0.12 -7.87 8.75
C VAL A 107 -0.44 -8.72 7.51
N ASP A 108 -0.96 -8.11 6.44
CA ASP A 108 -1.30 -8.79 5.19
C ASP A 108 -0.18 -8.64 4.14
N TYR A 109 1.01 -8.20 4.56
CA TYR A 109 2.15 -7.94 3.69
C TYR A 109 1.89 -6.84 2.64
N GLU A 110 0.86 -6.02 2.83
CA GLU A 110 0.61 -4.84 2.00
C GLU A 110 1.55 -3.71 2.44
N SER A 111 2.25 -3.08 1.50
CA SER A 111 3.06 -1.89 1.74
C SER A 111 2.49 -0.69 0.98
N GLY A 112 2.96 0.52 1.31
CA GLY A 112 2.58 1.72 0.57
C GLY A 112 2.91 1.59 -0.93
N ILE A 113 4.07 1.01 -1.27
CA ILE A 113 4.47 0.82 -2.66
C ILE A 113 3.64 -0.28 -3.36
N SER A 114 3.28 -1.37 -2.67
CA SER A 114 2.48 -2.44 -3.29
C SER A 114 1.05 -1.97 -3.61
N LEU A 115 0.44 -1.19 -2.71
CA LEU A 115 -0.88 -0.60 -2.95
C LEU A 115 -0.84 0.44 -4.08
N ALA A 116 0.20 1.29 -4.11
CA ALA A 116 0.39 2.24 -5.20
C ALA A 116 0.61 1.54 -6.55
N TRP A 117 1.35 0.42 -6.57
CA TRP A 117 1.52 -0.41 -7.76
C TRP A 117 0.20 -1.02 -8.25
N GLY A 118 -0.62 -1.55 -7.33
CA GLY A 118 -1.95 -2.06 -7.67
C GLY A 118 -2.86 -0.99 -8.28
N ALA A 119 -2.82 0.23 -7.73
CA ALA A 119 -3.53 1.38 -8.30
C ALA A 119 -2.97 1.79 -9.67
N TYR A 120 -1.64 1.79 -9.83
CA TYR A 120 -0.97 2.07 -11.10
C TYR A 120 -1.40 1.11 -12.19
N LEU A 121 -1.36 -0.21 -11.93
CA LEU A 121 -1.84 -1.21 -12.88
C LEU A 121 -3.32 -1.01 -13.22
N SER A 122 -4.16 -0.79 -12.21
CA SER A 122 -5.60 -0.56 -12.41
C SER A 122 -5.89 0.66 -13.30
N LEU A 123 -5.12 1.74 -13.17
CA LEU A 123 -5.36 3.00 -13.88
C LEU A 123 -4.65 3.10 -15.24
N THR A 124 -3.59 2.31 -15.47
CA THR A 124 -2.74 2.41 -16.67
C THR A 124 -2.73 1.17 -17.55
N ALA A 125 -2.97 -0.03 -16.99
CA ALA A 125 -2.90 -1.26 -17.76
C ALA A 125 -4.18 -1.43 -18.60
N ALA A 126 -4.01 -1.41 -19.93
CA ALA A 126 -5.11 -1.53 -20.90
C ALA A 126 -5.89 -2.86 -20.80
N LYS A 127 -5.33 -3.89 -20.15
CA LYS A 127 -5.95 -5.22 -20.00
C LYS A 127 -6.92 -5.31 -18.81
N THR A 128 -6.84 -4.40 -17.85
CA THR A 128 -7.70 -4.38 -16.66
C THR A 128 -8.67 -3.22 -16.76
N LYS A 129 -9.96 -3.48 -16.57
CA LYS A 129 -10.95 -2.40 -16.45
C LYS A 129 -10.57 -1.56 -15.24
N ALA A 130 -10.35 -0.26 -15.45
CA ALA A 130 -10.00 0.64 -14.36
C ALA A 130 -11.06 0.56 -13.26
N SER A 131 -10.60 0.44 -12.01
CA SER A 131 -11.49 0.43 -10.86
C SER A 131 -12.34 1.70 -10.87
N SER A 132 -13.66 1.54 -10.83
CA SER A 132 -14.60 2.65 -10.74
C SER A 132 -14.37 3.50 -9.50
N ALA A 133 -13.79 2.92 -8.44
CA ALA A 133 -13.42 3.63 -7.21
C ALA A 133 -12.16 4.51 -7.36
N LEU A 134 -11.22 4.13 -8.24
CA LEU A 134 -9.98 4.88 -8.47
C LEU A 134 -10.12 5.96 -9.55
N THR A 135 -11.02 5.74 -10.52
CA THR A 135 -11.22 6.61 -11.69
C THR A 135 -11.45 8.09 -11.31
N PRO A 136 -12.26 8.43 -10.29
CA PRO A 136 -12.46 9.83 -9.87
C PRO A 136 -11.18 10.53 -9.40
N HIS A 137 -10.19 9.76 -8.94
CA HIS A 137 -8.96 10.28 -8.37
C HIS A 137 -7.76 10.13 -9.31
N LYS A 138 -7.98 9.75 -10.58
CA LYS A 138 -6.90 9.44 -11.54
C LYS A 138 -5.84 10.54 -11.63
N ALA A 139 -6.25 11.80 -11.78
CA ALA A 139 -5.30 12.91 -11.92
C ALA A 139 -4.37 13.07 -10.69
N ALA A 140 -4.91 12.85 -9.48
CA ALA A 140 -4.13 12.90 -8.26
C ALA A 140 -3.22 11.67 -8.11
N TYR A 141 -3.66 10.50 -8.58
CA TYR A 141 -2.80 9.33 -8.71
C TYR A 141 -1.68 9.53 -9.72
N ASP A 142 -1.95 10.14 -10.89
CA ASP A 142 -0.94 10.44 -11.90
C ASP A 142 0.17 11.35 -11.31
N ALA A 143 -0.21 12.34 -10.49
CA ALA A 143 0.73 13.19 -9.76
C ALA A 143 1.56 12.40 -8.73
N LEU A 144 0.92 11.56 -7.92
CA LEU A 144 1.60 10.66 -6.98
C LEU A 144 2.60 9.77 -7.72
N PHE A 145 2.17 9.09 -8.78
CA PHE A 145 2.99 8.17 -9.56
C PHE A 145 4.20 8.87 -10.16
N THR A 146 4.05 10.10 -10.65
CA THR A 146 5.17 10.90 -11.15
C THR A 146 6.26 11.07 -10.08
N HIS A 147 5.85 11.29 -8.82
CA HIS A 147 6.79 11.47 -7.71
C HIS A 147 7.44 10.16 -7.24
N ILE A 148 6.70 9.04 -7.25
CA ILE A 148 7.18 7.74 -6.77
C ILE A 148 7.59 6.76 -7.88
N TYR A 149 7.73 7.24 -9.12
CA TYR A 149 7.98 6.38 -10.28
C TYR A 149 9.25 5.52 -10.13
N PRO A 150 10.40 6.04 -9.66
CA PRO A 150 11.59 5.22 -9.42
C PRO A 150 11.32 4.08 -8.43
N GLN A 151 10.57 4.34 -7.36
CA GLN A 151 10.21 3.35 -6.35
C GLN A 151 9.26 2.29 -6.91
N LEU A 152 8.33 2.68 -7.79
CA LEU A 152 7.42 1.76 -8.47
C LEU A 152 8.18 0.83 -9.43
N GLN A 153 9.12 1.39 -10.20
CA GLN A 153 9.96 0.61 -11.10
C GLN A 153 10.83 -0.39 -10.33
N GLU A 154 11.45 0.05 -9.23
CA GLU A 154 12.27 -0.82 -8.39
C GLU A 154 11.43 -1.96 -7.79
N TYR A 155 10.25 -1.65 -7.26
CA TYR A 155 9.32 -2.65 -6.76
C TYR A 155 8.92 -3.67 -7.85
N HIS A 156 8.62 -3.21 -9.06
CA HIS A 156 8.31 -4.09 -10.17
C HIS A 156 9.50 -4.97 -10.60
N ASN A 157 10.71 -4.39 -10.64
CA ASN A 157 11.93 -5.13 -10.97
C ASN A 157 12.21 -6.24 -9.94
N GLN A 158 11.97 -5.99 -8.65
CA GLN A 158 12.09 -6.99 -7.61
C GLN A 158 11.07 -8.13 -7.78
N ILE A 159 9.82 -7.82 -8.10
CA ILE A 159 8.80 -8.84 -8.43
C ILE A 159 9.28 -9.70 -9.62
N LYS A 160 9.74 -9.05 -10.70
CA LYS A 160 10.25 -9.77 -11.88
C LYS A 160 11.43 -10.67 -11.55
N ALA A 161 12.37 -10.19 -10.75
CA ALA A 161 13.54 -10.96 -10.34
C ALA A 161 13.14 -12.20 -9.51
N ASN A 162 12.23 -12.04 -8.55
CA ASN A 162 11.73 -13.13 -7.73
C ASN A 162 11.00 -14.18 -8.57
N VAL A 163 10.08 -13.74 -9.45
CA VAL A 163 9.35 -14.62 -10.37
C VAL A 163 10.30 -15.35 -11.31
N ARG A 164 11.31 -14.66 -11.84
CA ARG A 164 12.34 -15.28 -12.70
C ARG A 164 13.11 -16.37 -11.96
N ALA A 165 13.60 -16.09 -10.76
CA ALA A 165 14.34 -17.06 -9.94
C ALA A 165 13.49 -18.30 -9.64
N GLU A 166 12.19 -18.10 -9.40
CA GLU A 166 11.29 -19.19 -9.13
C GLU A 166 10.99 -20.05 -10.39
N LEU A 167 10.73 -19.41 -11.53
CA LEU A 167 10.53 -20.11 -12.80
C LEU A 167 11.77 -20.88 -13.23
N VAL A 168 12.97 -20.33 -13.02
CA VAL A 168 14.23 -21.05 -13.25
C VAL A 168 14.28 -22.31 -12.40
N THR A 169 13.93 -22.23 -11.12
CA THR A 169 13.92 -23.38 -10.21
C THR A 169 12.94 -24.46 -10.66
N LEU A 170 11.71 -24.07 -11.02
CA LEU A 170 10.68 -25.01 -11.49
C LEU A 170 11.05 -25.65 -12.84
N TYR A 171 11.49 -24.86 -13.81
CA TYR A 171 11.85 -25.38 -15.14
C TYR A 171 13.12 -26.19 -15.14
N THR A 172 14.12 -25.87 -14.32
CA THR A 172 15.33 -26.70 -14.19
C THR A 172 14.99 -28.13 -13.74
N THR A 173 13.99 -28.28 -12.88
CA THR A 173 13.56 -29.60 -12.37
C THR A 173 12.62 -30.33 -13.32
N HIS A 174 11.62 -29.63 -13.89
CA HIS A 174 10.52 -30.30 -14.58
C HIS A 174 10.46 -30.08 -16.11
N ALA A 175 11.08 -29.01 -16.64
CA ALA A 175 11.07 -28.71 -18.08
C ALA A 175 12.24 -27.78 -18.51
N PRO A 176 13.48 -28.30 -18.56
CA PRO A 176 14.67 -27.47 -18.84
C PRO A 176 14.66 -26.80 -20.22
N ASP A 177 13.94 -27.39 -21.17
CA ASP A 177 13.71 -26.87 -22.52
C ASP A 177 12.88 -25.57 -22.56
N ARG A 178 12.35 -25.13 -21.43
CA ARG A 178 11.54 -23.90 -21.30
C ARG A 178 12.28 -22.73 -20.65
N LEU A 179 13.54 -22.91 -20.26
CA LEU A 179 14.35 -21.87 -19.61
C LEU A 179 14.52 -20.63 -20.50
N ASP A 180 14.63 -20.81 -21.81
CA ASP A 180 14.73 -19.75 -22.82
C ASP A 180 13.45 -18.89 -22.93
N LYS A 181 12.30 -19.43 -22.52
CA LYS A 181 11.00 -18.77 -22.61
C LYS A 181 10.66 -17.90 -21.41
N ILE A 182 11.42 -17.97 -20.32
CA ILE A 182 11.11 -17.29 -19.06
C ILE A 182 10.91 -15.79 -19.26
N ASP A 183 11.85 -15.12 -19.93
CA ASP A 183 11.79 -13.66 -20.08
C ASP A 183 10.61 -13.22 -20.98
N SER A 184 10.25 -14.05 -21.98
CA SER A 184 9.07 -13.82 -22.81
C SER A 184 7.76 -13.98 -22.02
N GLN A 185 7.69 -14.95 -21.11
CA GLN A 185 6.52 -15.19 -20.25
C GLN A 185 6.35 -14.07 -19.23
N ILE A 186 7.44 -13.65 -18.57
CA ILE A 186 7.40 -12.53 -17.62
C ILE A 186 6.88 -11.27 -18.32
N THR A 187 7.32 -11.01 -19.55
CA THR A 187 6.84 -9.86 -20.34
C THR A 187 5.35 -9.98 -20.69
N ALA A 188 4.89 -11.17 -21.09
CA ALA A 188 3.48 -11.41 -21.43
C ALA A 188 2.54 -11.25 -20.22
N PHE A 189 3.04 -11.55 -19.02
CA PHE A 189 2.34 -11.48 -17.74
C PHE A 189 2.64 -10.21 -16.95
N TYR A 190 3.07 -9.12 -17.59
CA TYR A 190 3.28 -7.84 -16.93
C TYR A 190 2.05 -7.44 -16.06
N GLY A 191 2.29 -7.19 -14.78
CA GLY A 191 1.28 -6.85 -13.78
C GLY A 191 0.45 -8.04 -13.26
N ASN A 192 0.71 -9.26 -13.74
CA ASN A 192 0.07 -10.51 -13.31
C ASN A 192 1.15 -11.60 -13.08
N GLU A 193 2.33 -11.22 -12.62
CA GLU A 193 3.47 -12.12 -12.48
C GLU A 193 3.21 -13.21 -11.42
N ALA A 194 2.43 -12.92 -10.39
CA ALA A 194 1.99 -13.91 -9.41
C ALA A 194 1.14 -15.03 -10.03
N ASP A 195 0.25 -14.69 -10.98
CA ASP A 195 -0.58 -15.67 -11.69
C ASP A 195 0.26 -16.58 -12.58
N LEU A 196 1.33 -16.06 -13.18
CA LEU A 196 2.27 -16.85 -13.98
C LEU A 196 2.88 -17.96 -13.13
N VAL A 197 3.42 -17.59 -11.97
CA VAL A 197 4.03 -18.54 -11.04
C VAL A 197 3.01 -19.56 -10.55
N ALA A 198 1.82 -19.12 -10.12
CA ALA A 198 0.77 -20.01 -9.64
C ALA A 198 0.36 -21.04 -10.70
N LYS A 199 0.20 -20.62 -11.97
CA LYS A 199 -0.11 -21.52 -13.09
C LYS A 199 1.02 -22.52 -13.37
N VAL A 200 2.27 -22.09 -13.30
CA VAL A 200 3.42 -22.97 -13.50
C VAL A 200 3.54 -23.98 -12.36
N ARG A 201 3.43 -23.54 -11.10
CA ARG A 201 3.39 -24.45 -9.94
C ARG A 201 2.28 -25.49 -10.09
N ALA A 202 1.04 -25.06 -10.34
CA ALA A 202 -0.09 -25.98 -10.48
C ALA A 202 0.14 -27.04 -11.57
N LYS A 203 0.80 -26.66 -12.67
CA LYS A 203 1.14 -27.58 -13.76
C LYS A 203 2.14 -28.68 -13.36
N TYR A 204 3.10 -28.38 -12.49
CA TYR A 204 4.16 -29.32 -12.10
C TYR A 204 4.03 -29.91 -10.68
N SER A 205 3.08 -29.41 -9.88
CA SER A 205 2.69 -30.02 -8.59
C SER A 205 1.63 -31.12 -8.72
N SER A 206 1.20 -31.42 -9.95
CA SER A 206 0.25 -32.51 -10.26
C SER A 206 0.92 -33.76 -10.85
N ASP A 207 2.26 -33.80 -10.85
CA ASP A 207 3.11 -34.97 -11.12
C ASP A 207 3.79 -35.41 -9.81
#